data_AF-A0A7U4JQ10-F1
#
_entry.id   AF-A0A7U4JQ10-F1
#
_cell.length_a   1.000
_cell.length_b   1.000
_cell.length_c   1.000
_cell.angle_alpha   90.00
_cell.angle_beta   90.00
_cell.angle_gamma   90.00
#
_symmetry.space_group_name_H-M   'P 1'
#
loop_
_entity.id
_entity.type
_entity.pdbx_description
1 polymer ?
#
loop_
_entity_poly.entity_id
_entity_poly.type
_entity_poly.pdbx_seq_one_letter_code
_entity_poly.pdbx_strand_id
1 'polypeptide(L)' 'MEAWRDRLDKFLDGEYKLFEENYTITYPCVLKRGRKRIKAKIDMDHGIVYNLKGKEIRRVKAV' A
#
# COMPACT_ATOMS: atom_id res chain seq x y z
N MET A 1 6.48 36.44 -7.82
CA MET A 1 7.32 35.38 -8.41
C MET A 1 6.57 34.09 -8.21
N GLU A 2 6.28 33.36 -9.29
CA GLU A 2 5.18 32.40 -9.29
C GLU A 2 5.47 31.19 -8.39
N ALA A 3 4.62 30.97 -7.38
CA ALA A 3 4.74 29.88 -6.42
C ALA A 3 4.81 28.47 -7.03
N TRP A 4 4.55 28.33 -8.34
CA TRP A 4 4.75 27.08 -9.07
C TRP A 4 6.21 26.78 -9.38
N ARG A 5 7.08 27.79 -9.53
CA ARG A 5 8.53 27.59 -9.75
C ARG A 5 9.20 27.04 -8.51
N ASP A 6 8.93 27.60 -7.34
CA ASP A 6 9.48 27.09 -6.07
C ASP A 6 9.06 25.63 -5.79
N ARG A 7 7.86 25.23 -6.22
CA ARG A 7 7.40 23.84 -6.12
C ARG A 7 8.10 22.92 -7.10
N LEU A 8 8.40 23.42 -8.30
CA LEU A 8 9.14 22.68 -9.34
C LEU A 8 10.60 22.49 -8.94
N ASP A 9 11.26 23.53 -8.43
CA ASP A 9 12.65 23.46 -8.01
C ASP A 9 12.81 22.47 -6.85
N LYS A 10 11.94 22.53 -5.84
CA LYS A 10 11.91 21.54 -4.75
C LYS A 10 11.61 20.11 -5.22
N PHE A 11 10.86 19.94 -6.31
CA PHE A 11 10.63 18.63 -6.91
C PHE A 11 11.88 18.10 -7.62
N LEU A 12 12.56 18.96 -8.39
CA LEU A 12 13.79 18.62 -9.12
C LEU A 12 14.99 18.39 -8.18
N ASP A 13 15.06 19.11 -7.07
CA ASP A 13 16.06 18.93 -6.00
C ASP A 13 15.78 17.67 -5.15
N GLY A 14 14.66 16.98 -5.38
CA GLY A 14 14.29 15.75 -4.68
C GLY A 14 13.73 15.95 -3.28
N GLU A 15 13.50 17.20 -2.85
CA GLU A 15 12.81 17.52 -1.58
C GLU A 15 11.34 17.10 -1.61
N TYR A 16 10.68 17.21 -2.77
CA TYR A 16 9.36 16.61 -3.01
C TYR A 16 9.51 15.28 -3.77
N LYS A 17 9.23 14.17 -3.09
CA LYS A 17 8.97 12.91 -3.77
C LYS A 17 7.50 12.86 -4.18
N LEU A 18 7.20 13.10 -5.46
CA LEU A 18 5.83 13.00 -6.00
C LEU A 18 5.21 11.59 -5.85
N PHE A 19 6.01 10.56 -5.58
CA PHE A 19 5.60 9.16 -5.67
C PHE A 19 6.12 8.27 -4.53
N GLU A 20 6.34 8.84 -3.34
CA GLU A 20 6.68 8.02 -2.15
C GLU A 20 5.44 7.44 -1.45
N GLU A 21 4.30 7.39 -2.11
CA GLU A 21 3.28 6.44 -1.72
C GLU A 21 3.82 5.06 -2.09
N ASN A 22 4.21 4.28 -1.09
CA ASN A 22 4.38 2.84 -1.23
C ASN A 22 3.04 2.25 -1.70
N TYR A 23 2.79 2.32 -3.01
CA TYR A 23 1.63 1.71 -3.66
C TYR A 23 1.75 0.22 -3.47
N THR A 24 1.20 -0.25 -2.36
CA THR A 24 1.04 -1.67 -2.13
C THR A 24 -0.03 -2.14 -3.09
N ILE A 25 0.38 -2.84 -4.15
CA ILE A 25 -0.53 -3.41 -5.12
C ILE A 25 -1.29 -4.52 -4.40
N THR A 26 -2.44 -4.14 -3.82
CA THR A 26 -3.28 -5.05 -3.07
C THR A 26 -4.34 -5.70 -3.96
N TYR A 27 -4.40 -7.03 -3.98
CA TYR A 27 -5.37 -7.79 -4.75
C TYR A 27 -6.54 -8.25 -3.88
N PRO A 28 -7.80 -8.14 -4.34
CA PRO A 28 -8.95 -8.65 -3.59
C PRO A 28 -8.87 -10.17 -3.47
N CYS A 29 -9.07 -10.70 -2.26
CA CYS A 29 -9.03 -12.13 -1.99
C CYS A 29 -10.10 -12.55 -0.98
N VAL A 30 -10.36 -13.86 -0.90
CA VAL A 30 -11.28 -14.44 0.09
C VAL A 30 -10.49 -15.36 1.00
N LEU A 31 -10.33 -14.96 2.27
CA LEU A 31 -9.64 -15.74 3.28
C LEU A 31 -10.61 -16.71 3.96
N LYS A 32 -10.28 -18.00 3.97
CA LYS A 32 -10.99 -19.02 4.77
C LYS A 32 -10.38 -19.07 6.16
N ARG A 33 -11.14 -18.70 7.20
CA ARG A 33 -10.71 -18.76 8.60
C ARG A 33 -11.83 -19.35 9.46
N GLY A 34 -11.59 -20.49 10.09
CA GLY A 34 -12.53 -21.14 11.03
C GLY A 34 -13.95 -21.33 10.48
N ARG A 35 -14.10 -22.13 9.41
CA ARG A 35 -15.36 -22.38 8.66
C ARG A 35 -16.01 -21.15 7.99
N LYS A 36 -15.51 -19.93 8.20
CA LYS A 36 -16.03 -18.70 7.59
C LYS A 36 -15.17 -18.21 6.43
N ARG A 37 -15.80 -17.57 5.45
CA ARG A 37 -15.15 -16.88 4.31
C ARG A 37 -15.19 -15.38 4.56
N ILE A 38 -14.04 -14.71 4.52
CA ILE A 38 -13.91 -13.29 4.80
C ILE A 38 -13.29 -12.61 3.57
N LYS A 39 -13.89 -11.51 3.10
CA LYS A 39 -13.30 -10.67 2.05
C LYS A 39 -12.10 -9.91 2.62
N ALA A 40 -10.99 -9.96 1.91
CA ALA A 40 -9.71 -9.41 2.31
C ALA A 40 -8.99 -8.83 1.08
N LYS A 41 -7.85 -8.19 1.32
CA LYS A 41 -6.91 -7.76 0.29
C LYS A 41 -5.55 -8.35 0.63
N ILE A 42 -4.86 -8.93 -0.35
CA ILE A 42 -3.51 -9.46 -0.17
C ILE A 42 -2.51 -8.56 -0.89
N ASP A 43 -1.46 -8.25 -0.17
CA ASP A 43 -0.23 -7.64 -0.66
C ASP A 43 0.79 -8.76 -0.80
N MET A 44 1.01 -9.15 -2.05
CA MET A 44 1.88 -10.28 -2.38
C MET A 44 3.35 -9.90 -2.23
N ASP A 45 3.69 -8.62 -2.42
CA ASP A 45 5.06 -8.10 -2.36
C ASP A 45 5.60 -8.16 -0.92
N HIS A 46 4.78 -7.79 0.06
CA HIS A 46 5.15 -7.82 1.47
C HIS A 46 4.63 -9.07 2.22
N GLY A 47 3.84 -9.90 1.55
CA GLY A 47 3.21 -11.09 2.12
C GLY A 47 2.17 -10.75 3.21
N ILE A 48 1.47 -9.62 3.12
CA ILE A 48 0.51 -9.18 4.13
C ILE A 48 -0.93 -9.34 3.62
N VAL A 49 -1.82 -9.86 4.47
CA VAL A 49 -3.26 -9.91 4.20
C VAL A 49 -3.96 -8.89 5.09
N TYR A 50 -4.63 -7.93 4.46
CA TYR A 50 -5.42 -6.89 5.09
C TYR A 50 -6.91 -7.22 5.03
N ASN A 51 -7.70 -6.69 5.97
CA ASN A 51 -9.15 -6.65 5.84
C ASN A 51 -9.60 -5.51 4.90
N LEU A 52 -10.90 -5.45 4.60
CA LEU A 52 -11.45 -4.37 3.76
C LEU A 52 -11.30 -2.97 4.37
N LYS A 53 -10.99 -2.86 5.66
CA LYS A 53 -10.72 -1.59 6.38
C LYS A 53 -9.22 -1.27 6.48
N GLY A 54 -8.35 -2.01 5.80
CA GLY A 54 -6.90 -1.79 5.80
C GLY A 54 -6.15 -2.32 7.05
N LYS A 55 -6.82 -3.03 7.97
CA LYS A 55 -6.16 -3.63 9.14
C LYS A 55 -5.50 -4.96 8.78
N GLU A 56 -4.25 -5.15 9.19
CA GLU A 56 -3.52 -6.42 9.04
C GLU A 56 -4.26 -7.57 9.74
N ILE A 57 -4.61 -8.61 8.97
CA ILE A 57 -5.20 -9.86 9.46
C ILE A 57 -4.10 -10.90 9.71
N ARG A 58 -3.14 -10.98 8.79
CA ARG A 58 -2.10 -12.01 8.77
C ARG A 58 -0.90 -11.53 7.97
N ARG A 59 0.30 -11.86 8.46
CA ARG A 59 1.54 -11.78 7.69
C ARG A 59 1.97 -13.21 7.34
N VAL A 60 2.27 -13.44 6.07
CA VAL A 60 2.85 -14.67 5.55
C VAL A 60 4.33 -14.36 5.38
N LYS A 61 5.18 -14.96 6.22
CA LYS A 61 6.62 -14.97 5.95
C LYS A 61 6.85 -15.93 4.78
N ALA A 62 7.56 -15.48 3.74
CA ALA A 62 8.16 -16.41 2.80
C ALA A 62 9.12 -17.33 3.59
N VAL A 63 9.02 -18.64 3.35
CA VAL A 63 9.88 -19.67 3.94
C VAL A 63 11.18 -19.73 3.16
#